data_AF-A0A830EQ83-F1
#
_entry.id   AF-A0A830EQ83-F1
#
_cell.length_a   1.000
_cell.length_b   1.000
_cell.length_c   1.000
_cell.angle_alpha   90.00
_cell.angle_beta   90.00
_cell.angle_gamma   90.00
#
_symmetry.space_group_name_H-M   'P 1'
#
loop_
_entity.id
_entity.type
_entity.pdbx_description
1 polymer ?
#
loop_
_entity_poly.entity_id
_entity_poly.type
_entity_poly.pdbx_seq_one_letter_code
_entity_poly.pdbx_strand_id
1 'polypeptide(L)'
;MDDIRFAVLGTGGIGRRTLEVSQHKDGLTAVAACDRNGVAIDHSGLDVDELLEATEGNIASGPEDASGTTPATPTDDYASDGGAAAVEGGGGGVKQHGEQAGIVASSQGEPTDTPIDDIIAESDAIDAVLLALPNLEHDFIPRVAERFAEADYEGVMIDVLKRSRVIGMLDDREDLLKESGITFVCGAGATPGFLTGAAALAAQSFVEVEEVEIWWGVGLKSGYEDNRGTVREDIAHLDGYDIATARGMSEEEIEALIDEHDGVLEFHDMEHADDVLLERAGICDAEDVHVGGVLDVRSDEKPTTTTVSVTGTTFDGETGTNTFELDDVTSMEANVNGPALGYLKAGVRNNRAGHYGVFGPADLMPGF
;
A
#
# COMPACT_ATOMS: atom_id res chain seq x y z
N MET A 1 18.77 -5.77 -19.78
CA MET A 1 18.49 -4.33 -19.67
C MET A 1 18.04 -4.14 -18.25
N ASP A 2 18.81 -3.39 -17.46
CA ASP A 2 18.53 -3.21 -16.03
C ASP A 2 17.57 -2.04 -15.78
N ASP A 3 17.23 -1.29 -16.84
CA ASP A 3 16.20 -0.26 -16.80
C ASP A 3 14.81 -0.91 -16.74
N ILE A 4 13.99 -0.37 -15.84
CA ILE A 4 12.62 -0.80 -15.56
C ILE A 4 11.73 0.43 -15.67
N ARG A 5 10.78 0.39 -16.60
CA ARG A 5 9.73 1.40 -16.71
C ARG A 5 8.56 0.96 -15.87
N PHE A 6 8.10 1.79 -14.95
CA PHE A 6 7.01 1.41 -14.06
C PHE A 6 5.91 2.47 -14.01
N ALA A 7 4.71 1.99 -13.66
CA ALA A 7 3.55 2.82 -13.41
C ALA A 7 3.16 2.81 -11.92
N VAL A 8 2.56 3.90 -11.44
CA VAL A 8 1.99 4.00 -10.09
C VAL A 8 0.48 4.25 -10.18
N LEU A 9 -0.32 3.30 -9.70
CA LEU A 9 -1.76 3.50 -9.57
C LEU A 9 -2.05 4.06 -8.17
N GLY A 10 -2.61 5.26 -8.12
CA GLY A 10 -2.92 6.01 -6.90
C GLY A 10 -1.81 6.98 -6.52
N THR A 11 -2.03 8.28 -6.72
CA THR A 11 -1.09 9.36 -6.30
C THR A 11 -1.47 9.99 -4.97
N GLY A 12 -1.91 9.17 -4.01
CA GLY A 12 -2.07 9.56 -2.60
C GLY A 12 -0.71 9.61 -1.87
N GLY A 13 -0.74 9.62 -0.53
CA GLY A 13 0.47 9.71 0.30
C GLY A 13 1.55 8.68 -0.06
N ILE A 14 1.19 7.40 -0.18
CA ILE A 14 2.14 6.35 -0.57
C ILE A 14 2.64 6.52 -2.00
N GLY A 15 1.75 6.64 -2.99
CA GLY A 15 2.16 6.71 -4.40
C GLY A 15 3.00 7.94 -4.74
N ARG A 16 2.73 9.10 -4.12
CA ARG A 16 3.61 10.28 -4.24
C ARG A 16 5.02 9.97 -3.72
N ARG A 17 5.12 9.35 -2.54
CA ARG A 17 6.42 8.95 -1.97
C ARG A 17 7.10 7.83 -2.75
N THR A 18 6.33 6.94 -3.40
CA THR A 18 6.88 5.98 -4.37
C THR A 18 7.60 6.72 -5.50
N LEU A 19 6.94 7.70 -6.12
CA LEU A 19 7.54 8.51 -7.19
C LEU A 19 8.80 9.25 -6.71
N GLU A 20 8.72 9.92 -5.57
CA GLU A 20 9.86 10.64 -4.96
C GLU A 20 11.05 9.71 -4.69
N VAL A 21 10.83 8.58 -3.99
CA VAL A 21 11.90 7.62 -3.67
C VAL A 21 12.50 7.00 -4.93
N SER A 22 11.70 6.82 -6.00
CA SER A 22 12.17 6.24 -7.25
C SER A 22 13.26 7.07 -7.93
N GLN A 23 13.27 8.40 -7.75
CA GLN A 23 14.32 9.28 -8.28
C GLN A 23 15.70 8.98 -7.68
N HIS A 24 15.75 8.32 -6.52
CA HIS A 24 16.97 7.95 -5.82
C HIS A 24 17.41 6.50 -6.08
N LYS A 25 16.73 5.79 -6.99
CA LYS A 25 17.03 4.39 -7.32
C LYS A 25 17.47 4.23 -8.78
N ASP A 26 18.69 3.73 -8.95
CA ASP A 26 19.21 3.40 -10.28
C ASP A 26 18.35 2.34 -10.97
N GLY A 27 18.16 2.50 -12.29
CA GLY A 27 17.46 1.56 -13.15
C GLY A 27 15.93 1.61 -13.06
N LEU A 28 15.34 2.60 -12.37
CA LEU A 28 13.90 2.80 -12.33
C LEU A 28 13.51 4.09 -13.06
N THR A 29 12.45 4.04 -13.85
CA THR A 29 11.87 5.22 -14.51
C THR A 29 10.35 5.14 -14.40
N ALA A 30 9.76 6.07 -13.65
CA ALA A 30 8.31 6.22 -13.62
C ALA A 30 7.85 6.78 -14.96
N VAL A 31 7.03 6.04 -15.70
CA VAL A 31 6.55 6.45 -17.03
C VAL A 31 5.05 6.73 -17.04
N ALA A 32 4.33 6.29 -16.02
CA ALA A 32 2.91 6.57 -15.91
C ALA A 32 2.48 6.64 -14.43
N ALA A 33 1.48 7.46 -14.15
CA ALA A 33 0.82 7.51 -12.85
C ALA A 33 -0.66 7.87 -13.05
N CYS A 34 -1.50 7.48 -12.11
CA CYS A 34 -2.91 7.87 -12.15
C CYS A 34 -3.54 8.06 -10.77
N ASP A 35 -4.61 8.85 -10.72
CA ASP A 35 -5.56 8.86 -9.61
C ASP A 35 -6.99 8.82 -10.16
N ARG A 36 -8.00 9.04 -9.30
CA ARG A 36 -9.41 9.03 -9.71
C ARG A 36 -9.80 10.12 -10.71
N ASN A 37 -8.98 11.17 -10.86
CA ASN A 37 -9.30 12.33 -11.69
C ASN A 37 -8.62 12.28 -13.07
N GLY A 38 -7.55 11.48 -13.22
CA GLY A 38 -6.84 11.41 -14.49
C GLY A 38 -5.61 10.51 -14.52
N VAL A 39 -4.81 10.67 -15.57
CA VAL A 39 -3.52 9.99 -15.77
C VAL A 39 -2.43 11.00 -16.16
N ALA A 40 -1.17 10.67 -15.88
CA ALA A 40 -0.02 11.30 -16.50
C ALA A 40 0.85 10.20 -17.12
N ILE A 41 1.22 10.36 -18.40
CA ILE A 41 1.95 9.35 -19.17
C ILE A 41 3.08 10.03 -19.95
N ASP A 42 4.31 9.60 -19.71
CA ASP A 42 5.50 9.98 -20.47
C ASP A 42 6.47 8.80 -20.55
N HIS A 43 6.57 8.19 -21.73
CA HIS A 43 7.45 7.04 -21.97
C HIS A 43 8.95 7.38 -21.89
N SER A 44 9.31 8.67 -21.87
CA SER A 44 10.67 9.13 -21.60
C SER A 44 10.96 9.39 -20.12
N GLY A 45 9.93 9.32 -19.27
CA GLY A 45 9.99 9.54 -17.84
C GLY A 45 9.11 10.72 -17.42
N LEU A 46 8.34 10.53 -16.35
CA LEU A 46 7.54 11.59 -15.75
C LEU A 46 8.43 12.66 -15.08
N ASP A 47 7.98 13.92 -15.14
CA ASP A 47 8.52 15.00 -14.32
C ASP A 47 7.96 14.86 -12.90
N VAL A 48 8.64 14.04 -12.11
CA VAL A 48 8.19 13.68 -10.75
C VAL A 48 8.15 14.91 -9.85
N ASP A 49 9.08 15.86 -9.97
CA ASP A 49 9.07 17.06 -9.12
C ASP A 49 7.82 17.91 -9.39
N GLU A 50 7.48 18.10 -10.66
CA GLU A 50 6.28 18.82 -11.07
C GLU A 50 4.99 18.10 -10.65
N LEU A 51 4.94 16.78 -10.80
CA LEU A 51 3.80 15.97 -10.35
C LEU A 51 3.61 16.04 -8.83
N LEU A 52 4.70 16.05 -8.06
CA LEU A 52 4.64 16.17 -6.60
C LEU A 52 4.11 17.54 -6.17
N GLU A 53 4.50 18.61 -6.85
CA GLU A 53 3.96 19.96 -6.64
C GLU A 53 2.47 20.03 -7.01
N ALA A 54 2.09 19.45 -8.15
CA ALA A 54 0.71 19.44 -8.65
C ALA A 54 -0.25 18.65 -7.75
N THR A 55 0.22 17.54 -7.18
CA THR A 55 -0.59 16.63 -6.35
C THR A 55 -0.54 16.95 -4.86
N GLU A 56 0.13 18.05 -4.47
CA GLU A 56 0.22 18.46 -3.07
C GLU A 56 -1.16 18.75 -2.46
N GLY A 57 -1.44 18.15 -1.30
CA GLY A 57 -2.72 18.30 -0.61
C GLY A 57 -3.90 17.50 -1.22
N ASN A 58 -3.68 16.68 -2.25
CA ASN A 58 -4.70 15.75 -2.72
C ASN A 58 -4.83 14.57 -1.74
N ILE A 59 -5.79 14.67 -0.82
CA ILE A 59 -6.09 13.64 0.17
C ILE A 59 -7.26 12.80 -0.36
N ALA A 60 -7.19 11.48 -0.18
CA ALA A 60 -8.34 10.60 -0.42
C ALA A 60 -9.45 10.91 0.60
N SER A 61 -10.34 11.85 0.27
CA SER A 61 -11.54 12.15 1.06
C SER A 61 -12.50 10.96 1.05
N GLY A 62 -13.00 10.57 2.23
CA GLY A 62 -14.10 9.61 2.38
C GLY A 62 -15.45 10.19 1.95
N PRO A 63 -16.54 9.39 1.97
CA PRO A 63 -17.85 9.84 1.51
C PRO A 63 -18.43 10.91 2.45
N GLU A 64 -18.75 12.09 1.92
CA GLU A 64 -19.55 13.11 2.64
C GLU A 64 -21.07 12.92 2.40
N ASP A 65 -21.85 13.29 3.41
CA ASP A 65 -23.29 13.12 3.59
C ASP A 65 -24.17 13.43 2.35
N ALA A 66 -24.66 12.38 1.69
CA ALA A 66 -25.71 12.48 0.68
C ALA A 66 -27.10 12.63 1.34
N SER A 67 -27.46 13.84 1.78
CA SER A 67 -28.86 14.21 2.04
C SER A 67 -29.46 14.95 0.84
N GLY A 68 -29.89 14.20 -0.19
CA GLY A 68 -30.57 14.82 -1.33
C GLY A 68 -30.97 13.85 -2.44
N THR A 69 -32.24 13.46 -2.44
CA THR A 69 -32.91 12.62 -3.45
C THR A 69 -32.70 13.06 -4.91
N THR A 70 -32.27 12.14 -5.79
CA THR A 70 -32.68 12.06 -7.23
C THR A 70 -32.33 10.68 -7.85
N PRO A 71 -32.89 10.27 -9.03
CA PRO A 71 -33.52 8.96 -9.21
C PRO A 71 -32.87 8.01 -10.24
N ALA A 72 -33.28 6.74 -10.16
CA ALA A 72 -33.33 5.67 -11.18
C ALA A 72 -32.17 5.50 -12.19
N THR A 73 -31.24 4.62 -11.79
CA THR A 73 -30.44 3.60 -12.53
C THR A 73 -30.39 3.62 -14.07
N PRO A 74 -29.18 3.40 -14.62
CA PRO A 74 -28.90 2.43 -15.67
C PRO A 74 -28.00 1.27 -15.17
N THR A 75 -28.11 0.11 -15.79
CA THR A 75 -27.72 -1.23 -15.28
C THR A 75 -26.22 -1.59 -15.28
N ASP A 76 -25.29 -0.65 -15.21
CA ASP A 76 -23.85 -0.94 -15.08
C ASP A 76 -23.22 0.13 -14.16
N ASP A 77 -23.43 -0.04 -12.85
CA ASP A 77 -23.00 0.92 -11.82
C ASP A 77 -21.54 0.64 -11.38
N TYR A 78 -20.57 1.28 -12.05
CA TYR A 78 -19.22 1.49 -11.53
C TYR A 78 -19.05 2.99 -11.27
N ALA A 79 -19.44 3.42 -10.08
CA ALA A 79 -19.14 4.76 -9.58
C ALA A 79 -18.01 4.63 -8.56
N SER A 80 -16.86 5.30 -8.80
CA SER A 80 -16.10 5.82 -7.67
C SER A 80 -17.00 6.87 -7.02
N ASP A 81 -17.51 6.58 -5.84
CA ASP A 81 -18.41 7.47 -5.13
C ASP A 81 -17.68 8.74 -4.68
N GLY A 82 -17.99 9.85 -5.32
CA GLY A 82 -17.36 11.13 -4.99
C GLY A 82 -17.90 12.32 -5.76
N GLY A 83 -19.19 12.34 -6.08
CA GLY A 83 -19.84 13.55 -6.55
C GLY A 83 -20.13 14.49 -5.38
N ALA A 84 -19.35 15.55 -5.19
CA ALA A 84 -19.74 16.66 -4.33
C ALA A 84 -19.20 18.01 -4.83
N ALA A 85 -20.09 19.01 -4.79
CA ALA A 85 -19.91 20.36 -5.28
C ALA A 85 -19.24 21.29 -4.24
N ALA A 86 -18.54 22.29 -4.77
CA ALA A 86 -17.70 23.27 -4.07
C ALA A 86 -18.32 23.97 -2.84
N VAL A 87 -17.50 24.14 -1.80
CA VAL A 87 -17.67 25.17 -0.79
C VAL A 87 -16.35 25.94 -0.65
N GLU A 88 -16.38 27.25 -0.90
CA GLU A 88 -15.24 28.15 -0.70
C GLU A 88 -14.97 28.36 0.81
N GLY A 89 -13.76 28.02 1.27
CA GLY A 89 -13.24 28.39 2.57
C GLY A 89 -11.74 28.67 2.48
N GLY A 90 -11.32 29.90 2.78
CA GLY A 90 -10.01 30.43 2.40
C GLY A 90 -8.87 30.27 3.41
N GLY A 91 -7.65 30.34 2.88
CA GLY A 91 -6.47 30.88 3.57
C GLY A 91 -5.30 29.91 3.77
N GLY A 92 -4.31 29.98 2.87
CA GLY A 92 -2.89 29.70 3.17
C GLY A 92 -2.41 28.25 3.03
N GLY A 93 -2.20 27.81 1.79
CA GLY A 93 -1.73 26.47 1.40
C GLY A 93 -2.82 25.82 0.54
N VAL A 94 -2.67 25.84 -0.78
CA VAL A 94 -3.76 25.54 -1.71
C VAL A 94 -3.99 24.02 -1.75
N LYS A 95 -4.78 23.49 -0.81
CA LYS A 95 -5.45 22.19 -0.94
C LYS A 95 -6.38 22.30 -2.16
N GLN A 96 -6.03 21.64 -3.27
CA GLN A 96 -6.85 21.68 -4.48
C GLN A 96 -7.98 20.65 -4.33
N HIS A 97 -9.23 21.12 -4.36
CA HIS A 97 -10.42 20.27 -4.46
C HIS A 97 -11.17 20.63 -5.75
N GLY A 98 -11.65 19.62 -6.49
CA GLY A 98 -12.43 19.78 -7.73
C GLY A 98 -11.87 19.00 -8.94
N GLU A 99 -12.50 19.14 -10.11
CA GLU A 99 -12.14 18.49 -11.40
C GLU A 99 -10.73 18.83 -11.94
N GLN A 100 -9.99 19.68 -11.22
CA GLN A 100 -8.62 20.09 -11.54
C GLN A 100 -7.64 19.71 -10.41
N ALA A 101 -8.08 18.93 -9.43
CA ALA A 101 -7.25 18.47 -8.31
C ALA A 101 -6.59 17.13 -8.61
N GLY A 102 -5.43 16.87 -8.00
CA GLY A 102 -4.70 15.63 -8.20
C GLY A 102 -3.86 15.63 -9.47
N ILE A 103 -3.74 14.49 -10.13
CA ILE A 103 -2.78 14.34 -11.23
C ILE A 103 -3.06 15.26 -12.42
N VAL A 104 -4.32 15.64 -12.62
CA VAL A 104 -4.74 16.58 -13.68
C VAL A 104 -4.29 18.03 -13.44
N ALA A 105 -3.79 18.35 -12.24
CA ALA A 105 -3.16 19.64 -11.97
C ALA A 105 -1.76 19.74 -12.59
N SER A 106 -1.15 18.60 -12.94
CA SER A 106 0.14 18.53 -13.63
C SER A 106 -0.01 18.90 -15.09
N SER A 107 1.01 19.53 -15.65
CA SER A 107 1.15 19.77 -17.09
C SER A 107 1.26 18.48 -17.93
N GLN A 108 1.63 17.36 -17.30
CA GLN A 108 1.60 16.02 -17.90
C GLN A 108 0.28 15.28 -17.65
N GLY A 109 -0.63 15.86 -16.87
CA GLY A 109 -1.91 15.27 -16.49
C GLY A 109 -2.99 15.46 -17.56
N GLU A 110 -3.72 14.39 -17.85
CA GLU A 110 -4.91 14.40 -18.70
C GLU A 110 -6.12 13.87 -17.92
N PRO A 111 -7.26 14.59 -17.90
CA PRO A 111 -8.45 14.14 -17.21
C PRO A 111 -9.10 12.97 -17.93
N THR A 112 -9.55 11.98 -17.16
CA THR A 112 -10.25 10.79 -17.68
C THR A 112 -11.14 10.18 -16.61
N ASP A 113 -12.24 9.57 -17.04
CA ASP A 113 -13.13 8.81 -16.18
C ASP A 113 -12.68 7.35 -16.01
N THR A 114 -11.69 6.91 -16.80
CA THR A 114 -11.18 5.52 -16.84
C THR A 114 -9.66 5.44 -16.64
N PRO A 115 -9.10 6.05 -15.59
CA PRO A 115 -7.65 6.19 -15.42
C PRO A 115 -6.87 4.88 -15.40
N ILE A 116 -7.43 3.82 -14.79
CA ILE A 116 -6.77 2.50 -14.77
C ILE A 116 -6.78 1.86 -16.17
N ASP A 117 -7.86 2.00 -16.95
CA ASP A 117 -7.91 1.47 -18.32
C ASP A 117 -6.91 2.19 -19.23
N ASP A 118 -6.72 3.49 -19.04
CA ASP A 118 -5.75 4.26 -19.81
C ASP A 118 -4.31 3.83 -19.52
N ILE A 119 -4.00 3.43 -18.27
CA ILE A 119 -2.69 2.80 -17.95
C ILE A 119 -2.58 1.41 -18.58
N ILE A 120 -3.65 0.60 -18.54
CA ILE A 120 -3.69 -0.72 -19.18
C ILE A 120 -3.46 -0.61 -20.69
N ALA A 121 -3.97 0.44 -21.33
CA ALA A 121 -3.78 0.70 -22.77
C ALA A 121 -2.31 0.95 -23.15
N GLU A 122 -1.47 1.40 -22.21
CA GLU A 122 -0.03 1.63 -22.40
C GLU A 122 0.85 0.49 -21.85
N SER A 123 0.25 -0.66 -21.54
CA SER A 123 0.92 -1.77 -20.84
C SER A 123 2.16 -2.33 -21.56
N ASP A 124 2.20 -2.30 -22.89
CA ASP A 124 3.38 -2.65 -23.73
C ASP A 124 4.63 -1.83 -23.38
N ALA A 125 4.44 -0.64 -22.80
CA ALA A 125 5.51 0.27 -22.40
C ALA A 125 5.88 0.18 -20.91
N ILE A 126 5.27 -0.72 -20.13
CA ILE A 126 5.38 -0.76 -18.67
C ILE A 126 5.88 -2.14 -18.22
N ASP A 127 7.08 -2.20 -17.64
CA ASP A 127 7.64 -3.44 -17.08
C ASP A 127 6.99 -3.83 -15.74
N ALA A 128 6.48 -2.85 -14.99
CA ALA A 128 5.90 -3.07 -13.66
C ALA A 128 4.83 -2.04 -13.27
N VAL A 129 3.83 -2.44 -12.48
CA VAL A 129 2.76 -1.59 -11.96
C VAL A 129 2.74 -1.68 -10.43
N LEU A 130 2.94 -0.55 -9.75
CA LEU A 130 2.82 -0.44 -8.30
C LEU A 130 1.44 0.09 -7.92
N LEU A 131 0.75 -0.67 -7.08
CA LEU A 131 -0.62 -0.44 -6.62
C LEU A 131 -0.58 0.28 -5.28
N ALA A 132 -0.56 1.62 -5.32
CA ALA A 132 -0.65 2.50 -4.15
C ALA A 132 -2.10 2.95 -3.90
N LEU A 133 -3.04 2.04 -4.12
CA LEU A 133 -4.48 2.27 -4.00
C LEU A 133 -4.97 1.82 -2.63
N PRO A 134 -5.87 2.58 -1.97
CA PRO A 134 -6.51 2.10 -0.75
C PRO A 134 -7.44 0.92 -1.08
N ASN A 135 -7.33 -0.19 -0.33
CA ASN A 135 -8.15 -1.38 -0.57
C ASN A 135 -9.40 -1.39 0.32
N LEU A 136 -10.23 -0.35 0.17
CA LEU A 136 -11.48 -0.23 0.92
C LEU A 136 -12.48 -1.33 0.48
N GLU A 137 -12.55 -1.65 -0.80
CA GLU A 137 -13.22 -2.89 -1.22
C GLU A 137 -12.18 -4.00 -1.24
N HIS A 138 -12.37 -5.07 -0.45
CA HIS A 138 -11.34 -6.10 -0.27
C HIS A 138 -10.90 -6.77 -1.57
N ASP A 139 -11.73 -6.72 -2.61
CA ASP A 139 -11.49 -7.29 -3.95
C ASP A 139 -11.03 -6.25 -4.98
N PHE A 140 -10.82 -4.98 -4.63
CA PHE A 140 -10.42 -3.96 -5.60
C PHE A 140 -9.06 -4.26 -6.23
N ILE A 141 -8.03 -4.53 -5.42
CA ILE A 141 -6.70 -4.90 -5.94
C ILE A 141 -6.73 -6.20 -6.76
N PRO A 142 -7.33 -7.32 -6.30
CA PRO A 142 -7.48 -8.52 -7.11
C PRO A 142 -8.19 -8.28 -8.45
N ARG A 143 -9.26 -7.46 -8.49
CA ARG A 143 -9.97 -7.11 -9.73
C ARG A 143 -9.14 -6.24 -10.67
N VAL A 144 -8.31 -5.34 -10.14
CA VAL A 144 -7.36 -4.60 -10.97
C VAL A 144 -6.36 -5.56 -11.62
N ALA A 145 -5.83 -6.53 -10.87
CA ALA A 145 -4.94 -7.56 -11.43
C ALA A 145 -5.62 -8.39 -12.55
N GLU A 146 -6.89 -8.77 -12.37
CA GLU A 146 -7.68 -9.42 -13.41
C GLU A 146 -7.80 -8.57 -14.68
N ARG A 147 -8.05 -7.26 -14.56
CA ARG A 147 -8.16 -6.36 -15.73
C ARG A 147 -6.86 -6.27 -16.52
N PHE A 148 -5.71 -6.24 -15.85
CA PHE A 148 -4.41 -6.32 -16.52
C PHE A 148 -4.22 -7.68 -17.21
N ALA A 149 -4.55 -8.78 -16.54
CA ALA A 149 -4.48 -10.12 -17.10
C ALA A 149 -5.38 -10.30 -18.35
N GLU A 150 -6.61 -9.76 -18.31
CA GLU A 150 -7.57 -9.76 -19.43
C GLU A 150 -7.12 -8.90 -20.62
N ALA A 151 -6.25 -7.92 -20.36
CA ALA A 151 -5.66 -7.06 -21.37
C ALA A 151 -4.32 -7.59 -21.91
N ASP A 152 -4.01 -8.87 -21.68
CA ASP A 152 -2.78 -9.54 -22.11
C ASP A 152 -1.49 -8.88 -21.55
N TYR A 153 -1.57 -8.23 -20.39
CA TYR A 153 -0.39 -7.68 -19.73
C TYR A 153 0.57 -8.80 -19.27
N GLU A 154 1.82 -8.76 -19.76
CA GLU A 154 2.93 -9.56 -19.24
C GLU A 154 3.91 -8.65 -18.50
N GLY A 155 4.08 -8.86 -17.19
CA GLY A 155 4.97 -8.03 -16.39
C GLY A 155 4.79 -8.22 -14.90
N VAL A 156 5.09 -7.18 -14.13
CA VAL A 156 5.04 -7.23 -12.66
C VAL A 156 3.93 -6.37 -12.12
N MET A 157 3.20 -6.88 -11.15
CA MET A 157 2.30 -6.09 -10.33
C MET A 157 2.75 -6.18 -8.88
N ILE A 158 2.68 -5.09 -8.14
CA ILE A 158 3.12 -5.06 -6.75
C ILE A 158 2.19 -4.20 -5.91
N ASP A 159 1.81 -4.69 -4.74
CA ASP A 159 1.03 -3.93 -3.76
C ASP A 159 1.77 -3.78 -2.42
N VAL A 160 1.24 -2.92 -1.58
CA VAL A 160 1.70 -2.71 -0.20
C VAL A 160 0.58 -2.95 0.81
N LEU A 161 -0.29 -3.93 0.53
CA LEU A 161 -1.47 -4.22 1.32
C LEU A 161 -1.15 -4.81 2.69
N LYS A 162 -1.99 -4.50 3.67
CA LYS A 162 -1.85 -4.99 5.05
C LYS A 162 -2.61 -6.28 5.36
N ARG A 163 -3.77 -6.54 4.72
CA ARG A 163 -4.76 -7.52 5.22
C ARG A 163 -4.59 -8.93 4.64
N SER A 164 -4.60 -9.94 5.51
CA SER A 164 -4.44 -11.37 5.18
C SER A 164 -5.48 -11.85 4.17
N ARG A 165 -6.75 -11.42 4.33
CA ARG A 165 -7.84 -11.84 3.43
C ARG A 165 -7.58 -11.51 1.96
N VAL A 166 -6.86 -10.44 1.65
CA VAL A 166 -6.61 -10.04 0.25
C VAL A 166 -5.58 -10.95 -0.41
N ILE A 167 -4.61 -11.44 0.37
CA ILE A 167 -3.60 -12.41 -0.10
C ILE A 167 -4.29 -13.68 -0.58
N GLY A 168 -5.23 -14.22 0.20
CA GLY A 168 -6.01 -15.40 -0.22
C GLY A 168 -6.81 -15.17 -1.52
N MET A 169 -7.32 -13.96 -1.75
CA MET A 169 -7.99 -13.63 -3.02
C MET A 169 -7.03 -13.58 -4.21
N LEU A 170 -5.77 -13.18 -4.00
CA LEU A 170 -4.74 -13.23 -5.04
C LEU A 170 -4.30 -14.67 -5.31
N ASP A 171 -4.18 -15.50 -4.27
CA ASP A 171 -3.85 -16.92 -4.41
C ASP A 171 -4.94 -17.67 -5.21
N ASP A 172 -6.22 -17.36 -5.01
CA ASP A 172 -7.33 -17.89 -5.82
C ASP A 172 -7.20 -17.56 -7.33
N ARG A 173 -6.40 -16.54 -7.69
CA ARG A 173 -6.15 -16.07 -9.05
C ARG A 173 -4.78 -16.48 -9.59
N GLU A 174 -4.01 -17.27 -8.84
CA GLU A 174 -2.62 -17.57 -9.19
C GLU A 174 -2.48 -18.20 -10.58
N ASP A 175 -3.37 -19.12 -10.95
CA ASP A 175 -3.37 -19.76 -12.27
C ASP A 175 -3.59 -18.74 -13.41
N LEU A 176 -4.54 -17.82 -13.25
CA LEU A 176 -4.78 -16.73 -14.20
C LEU A 176 -3.52 -15.86 -14.36
N LEU A 177 -2.93 -15.45 -13.23
CA LEU A 177 -1.72 -14.60 -13.24
C LEU A 177 -0.54 -15.32 -13.91
N LYS A 178 -0.37 -16.63 -13.66
CA LYS A 178 0.65 -17.46 -14.33
C LYS A 178 0.42 -17.56 -15.83
N GLU A 179 -0.82 -17.79 -16.25
CA GLU A 179 -1.19 -17.92 -17.66
C GLU A 179 -0.99 -16.61 -18.44
N SER A 180 -1.24 -15.46 -17.81
CA SER A 180 -0.99 -14.13 -18.38
C SER A 180 0.47 -13.67 -18.33
N GLY A 181 1.37 -14.45 -17.70
CA GLY A 181 2.77 -14.05 -17.55
C GLY A 181 2.99 -12.93 -16.52
N ILE A 182 2.08 -12.79 -15.56
CA ILE A 182 2.16 -11.81 -14.48
C ILE A 182 2.89 -12.40 -13.28
N THR A 183 3.86 -11.63 -12.77
CA THR A 183 4.48 -11.86 -11.47
C THR A 183 3.91 -10.85 -10.49
N PHE A 184 3.03 -11.29 -9.60
CA PHE A 184 2.41 -10.43 -8.59
C PHE A 184 3.19 -10.52 -7.28
N VAL A 185 3.63 -9.39 -6.74
CA VAL A 185 4.29 -9.31 -5.42
C VAL A 185 3.35 -8.65 -4.42
N CYS A 186 2.78 -9.42 -3.52
CA CYS A 186 1.79 -8.95 -2.54
C CYS A 186 2.43 -8.57 -1.20
N GLY A 187 1.89 -7.56 -0.54
CA GLY A 187 2.31 -7.14 0.80
C GLY A 187 3.77 -6.68 0.86
N ALA A 188 4.22 -5.85 -0.06
CA ALA A 188 5.63 -5.49 -0.22
C ALA A 188 6.03 -4.16 0.46
N GLY A 189 5.31 -3.75 1.51
CA GLY A 189 5.54 -2.49 2.22
C GLY A 189 6.54 -2.62 3.38
N ALA A 190 6.16 -2.06 4.54
CA ALA A 190 6.95 -2.19 5.77
C ALA A 190 6.58 -3.48 6.52
N THR A 191 5.31 -3.58 6.86
CA THR A 191 4.65 -4.77 7.39
C THR A 191 3.28 -4.81 6.70
N PRO A 192 2.94 -5.90 6.01
CA PRO A 192 3.87 -6.90 5.50
C PRO A 192 4.87 -6.25 4.54
N GLY A 193 6.01 -6.90 4.35
CA GLY A 193 7.07 -6.43 3.46
C GLY A 193 8.44 -6.58 4.07
N PHE A 194 9.03 -5.45 4.47
CA PHE A 194 10.37 -5.41 5.05
C PHE A 194 10.53 -6.32 6.28
N LEU A 195 9.59 -6.22 7.23
CA LEU A 195 9.64 -6.99 8.47
C LEU A 195 9.33 -8.47 8.25
N THR A 196 8.41 -8.80 7.36
CA THR A 196 8.13 -10.19 6.96
C THR A 196 9.38 -10.85 6.34
N GLY A 197 10.06 -10.15 5.44
CA GLY A 197 11.32 -10.63 4.84
C GLY A 197 12.44 -10.76 5.87
N ALA A 198 12.53 -9.83 6.84
CA ALA A 198 13.48 -9.92 7.95
C ALA A 198 13.18 -11.13 8.86
N ALA A 199 11.91 -11.39 9.17
CA ALA A 199 11.48 -12.57 9.93
C ALA A 199 11.87 -13.87 9.22
N ALA A 200 11.63 -13.95 7.90
CA ALA A 200 12.00 -15.11 7.09
C ALA A 200 13.52 -15.41 7.12
N LEU A 201 14.35 -14.37 7.16
CA LEU A 201 15.80 -14.51 7.34
C LEU A 201 16.18 -14.92 8.77
N ALA A 202 15.57 -14.31 9.78
CA ALA A 202 15.84 -14.59 11.18
C ALA A 202 15.45 -16.03 11.57
N ALA A 203 14.39 -16.57 10.97
CA ALA A 203 13.88 -17.92 11.18
C ALA A 203 14.89 -19.03 10.85
N GLN A 204 15.84 -18.78 9.94
CA GLN A 204 16.80 -19.79 9.46
C GLN A 204 17.75 -20.34 10.54
N SER A 205 17.77 -19.74 11.73
CA SER A 205 18.56 -20.22 12.88
C SER A 205 17.85 -21.32 13.69
N PHE A 206 16.54 -21.50 13.48
CA PHE A 206 15.69 -22.36 14.30
C PHE A 206 15.28 -23.62 13.52
N VAL A 207 15.12 -24.73 14.25
CA VAL A 207 14.53 -25.96 13.71
C VAL A 207 13.00 -25.93 13.77
N GLU A 208 12.45 -25.10 14.66
CA GLU A 208 11.03 -24.84 14.86
C GLU A 208 10.90 -23.39 15.32
N VAL A 209 10.09 -22.60 14.61
CA VAL A 209 9.72 -21.25 15.02
C VAL A 209 8.51 -21.37 15.92
N GLU A 210 8.56 -20.71 17.07
CA GLU A 210 7.51 -20.75 18.09
C GLU A 210 6.63 -19.50 18.05
N GLU A 211 7.19 -18.35 17.65
CA GLU A 211 6.48 -17.08 17.66
C GLU A 211 7.19 -16.06 16.75
N VAL A 212 6.40 -15.25 16.05
CA VAL A 212 6.86 -14.03 15.37
C VAL A 212 6.06 -12.83 15.89
N GLU A 213 6.73 -11.92 16.57
CA GLU A 213 6.13 -10.69 17.11
C GLU A 213 6.59 -9.49 16.30
N ILE A 214 5.66 -8.77 15.68
CA ILE A 214 5.89 -7.49 15.01
C ILE A 214 5.27 -6.37 15.85
N TRP A 215 6.10 -5.40 16.23
CA TRP A 215 5.66 -4.23 16.98
C TRP A 215 6.07 -2.96 16.24
N TRP A 216 5.11 -2.24 15.67
CA TRP A 216 5.39 -1.04 14.87
C TRP A 216 5.15 0.27 15.63
N GLY A 217 5.82 1.32 15.18
CA GLY A 217 5.65 2.67 15.71
C GLY A 217 5.56 3.68 14.57
N VAL A 218 4.49 4.48 14.56
CA VAL A 218 4.24 5.50 13.55
C VAL A 218 3.94 6.82 14.23
N GLY A 219 4.76 7.84 13.94
CA GLY A 219 4.42 9.24 14.19
C GLY A 219 4.00 9.90 12.87
N LEU A 220 2.90 10.65 12.88
CA LEU A 220 2.41 11.34 11.69
C LEU A 220 2.99 12.75 11.57
N LYS A 221 4.01 12.90 10.73
CA LYS A 221 4.68 14.19 10.50
C LYS A 221 3.78 15.30 9.99
N SER A 222 2.80 14.96 9.17
CA SER A 222 1.81 15.89 8.65
C SER A 222 0.54 15.98 9.51
N GLY A 223 0.49 15.27 10.64
CA GLY A 223 -0.68 15.16 11.50
C GLY A 223 -1.82 14.33 10.89
N TYR A 224 -2.93 14.27 11.62
CA TYR A 224 -4.12 13.49 11.25
C TYR A 224 -4.71 13.89 9.87
N GLU A 225 -4.81 15.19 9.56
CA GLU A 225 -5.52 15.69 8.37
C GLU A 225 -5.04 15.03 7.06
N ASP A 226 -3.73 14.96 6.87
CA ASP A 226 -3.11 14.44 5.64
C ASP A 226 -3.11 12.90 5.58
N ASN A 227 -3.49 12.23 6.67
CA ASN A 227 -3.43 10.78 6.83
C ASN A 227 -4.79 10.16 7.20
N ARG A 228 -5.90 10.90 7.06
CA ARG A 228 -7.26 10.48 7.45
C ARG A 228 -7.66 9.09 6.96
N GLY A 229 -7.29 8.75 5.72
CA GLY A 229 -7.57 7.43 5.14
C GLY A 229 -6.88 6.30 5.91
N THR A 230 -5.58 6.46 6.16
CA THR A 230 -4.76 5.49 6.91
C THR A 230 -5.21 5.39 8.37
N VAL A 231 -5.45 6.52 9.03
CA VAL A 231 -5.90 6.52 10.44
C VAL A 231 -7.26 5.85 10.58
N ARG A 232 -8.20 6.10 9.66
CA ARG A 232 -9.51 5.43 9.65
C ARG A 232 -9.37 3.92 9.41
N GLU A 233 -8.43 3.50 8.56
CA GLU A 233 -8.14 2.07 8.37
C GLU A 233 -7.60 1.43 9.66
N ASP A 234 -6.67 2.10 10.34
CA ASP A 234 -6.08 1.60 11.58
C ASP A 234 -7.13 1.54 12.71
N ILE A 235 -8.04 2.52 12.83
CA ILE A 235 -9.16 2.50 13.80
C ILE A 235 -9.99 1.22 13.71
N ALA A 236 -10.13 0.63 12.52
CA ALA A 236 -10.87 -0.63 12.35
C ALA A 236 -10.25 -1.83 13.11
N HIS A 237 -9.03 -1.67 13.65
CA HIS A 237 -8.33 -2.65 14.46
C HIS A 237 -8.39 -2.36 15.97
N LEU A 238 -9.02 -1.26 16.40
CA LEU A 238 -9.22 -1.00 17.83
C LEU A 238 -10.29 -1.92 18.42
N ASP A 239 -10.16 -2.21 19.71
CA ASP A 239 -11.15 -2.97 20.47
C ASP A 239 -12.55 -2.33 20.34
N GLY A 240 -13.50 -3.11 19.80
CA GLY A 240 -14.88 -2.67 19.61
C GLY A 240 -15.15 -1.97 18.28
N TYR A 241 -14.17 -1.87 17.39
CA TYR A 241 -14.32 -1.33 16.04
C TYR A 241 -14.14 -2.43 14.98
N ASP A 242 -14.70 -2.18 13.81
CA ASP A 242 -14.47 -2.96 12.60
C ASP A 242 -14.50 -2.03 11.38
N ILE A 243 -14.26 -2.56 10.18
CA ILE A 243 -14.21 -1.77 8.95
C ILE A 243 -15.53 -1.03 8.70
N ALA A 244 -16.66 -1.69 8.97
CA ALA A 244 -17.98 -1.10 8.74
C ALA A 244 -18.21 0.08 9.68
N THR A 245 -17.82 -0.08 10.95
CA THR A 245 -17.93 0.94 11.99
C THR A 245 -17.00 2.10 11.69
N ALA A 246 -15.71 1.84 11.43
CA ALA A 246 -14.73 2.87 11.11
C ALA A 246 -15.10 3.70 9.87
N ARG A 247 -15.72 3.06 8.85
CA ARG A 247 -16.28 3.79 7.70
C ARG A 247 -17.47 4.66 8.03
N GLY A 248 -18.33 4.19 8.93
CA GLY A 248 -19.52 4.91 9.34
C GLY A 248 -19.23 6.12 10.22
N MET A 249 -18.01 6.23 10.78
CA MET A 249 -17.65 7.34 11.67
C MET A 249 -17.54 8.66 10.92
N SER A 250 -18.16 9.71 11.47
CA SER A 250 -17.96 11.10 11.04
C SER A 250 -16.55 11.59 11.41
N GLU A 251 -16.15 12.75 10.85
CA GLU A 251 -14.86 13.36 11.21
C GLU A 251 -14.82 13.73 12.69
N GLU A 252 -15.92 14.27 13.23
CA GLU A 252 -16.03 14.63 14.64
C GLU A 252 -15.98 13.40 15.56
N GLU A 253 -16.52 12.26 15.13
CA GLU A 253 -16.44 11.00 15.89
C GLU A 253 -15.01 10.47 15.93
N ILE A 254 -14.26 10.58 14.84
CA ILE A 254 -12.84 10.19 14.80
C ILE A 254 -11.99 11.15 15.65
N GLU A 255 -12.21 12.46 15.55
CA GLU A 255 -11.50 13.43 16.38
C GLU A 255 -11.77 13.22 17.86
N ALA A 256 -13.01 12.93 18.25
CA ALA A 256 -13.37 12.61 19.63
C ALA A 256 -12.67 11.34 20.13
N LEU A 257 -12.59 10.29 19.30
CA LEU A 257 -11.85 9.06 19.61
C LEU A 257 -10.36 9.34 19.80
N ILE A 258 -9.76 10.09 18.87
CA ILE A 258 -8.35 10.50 18.95
C ILE A 258 -8.09 11.27 20.25
N ASP A 259 -8.98 12.19 20.61
CA ASP A 259 -8.87 12.99 21.84
C ASP A 259 -9.04 12.16 23.11
N GLU A 260 -9.93 11.15 23.10
CA GLU A 260 -10.10 10.20 24.22
C GLU A 260 -8.81 9.40 24.50
N HIS A 261 -8.03 9.15 23.44
CA HIS A 261 -6.75 8.44 23.50
C HIS A 261 -5.53 9.37 23.56
N ASP A 262 -5.72 10.65 23.88
CA ASP A 262 -4.65 11.65 23.94
C ASP A 262 -3.80 11.76 22.65
N GLY A 263 -4.36 11.35 21.50
CA GLY A 263 -3.68 11.32 20.21
C GLY A 263 -2.83 10.07 19.95
N VAL A 264 -2.82 9.10 20.86
CA VAL A 264 -2.00 7.89 20.78
C VAL A 264 -2.87 6.65 20.76
N LEU A 265 -2.94 5.98 19.61
CA LEU A 265 -3.69 4.75 19.44
C LEU A 265 -2.75 3.55 19.53
N GLU A 266 -3.09 2.58 20.39
CA GLU A 266 -2.33 1.34 20.60
C GLU A 266 -3.15 0.16 20.07
N PHE A 267 -2.50 -0.72 19.33
CA PHE A 267 -3.11 -1.84 18.64
C PHE A 267 -2.44 -3.15 19.05
N HIS A 268 -3.25 -4.18 19.24
CA HIS A 268 -2.79 -5.53 19.56
C HIS A 268 -3.50 -6.52 18.64
N ASP A 269 -2.79 -7.59 18.26
CA ASP A 269 -3.32 -8.73 17.47
C ASP A 269 -4.13 -8.28 16.24
N MET A 270 -3.56 -7.36 15.47
CA MET A 270 -4.17 -6.85 14.25
C MET A 270 -4.25 -7.94 13.18
N GLU A 271 -5.37 -8.01 12.42
CA GLU A 271 -5.40 -8.77 11.16
C GLU A 271 -4.34 -8.22 10.22
N HIS A 272 -3.36 -9.06 9.87
CA HIS A 272 -2.20 -8.60 9.15
C HIS A 272 -1.51 -9.72 8.37
N ALA A 273 -1.33 -9.53 7.07
CA ALA A 273 -0.92 -10.55 6.10
C ALA A 273 0.48 -11.15 6.32
N ASP A 274 1.27 -10.62 7.26
CA ASP A 274 2.50 -11.26 7.71
C ASP A 274 2.27 -12.72 8.12
N ASP A 275 1.12 -13.00 8.75
CA ASP A 275 0.69 -14.33 9.18
C ASP A 275 0.66 -15.34 8.02
N VAL A 276 -0.17 -15.08 7.02
CA VAL A 276 -0.38 -15.93 5.84
C VAL A 276 0.88 -15.98 4.97
N LEU A 277 1.63 -14.88 4.89
CA LEU A 277 2.85 -14.84 4.07
C LEU A 277 3.97 -15.68 4.69
N LEU A 278 4.12 -15.70 6.01
CA LEU A 278 5.09 -16.55 6.71
C LEU A 278 4.65 -18.02 6.73
N GLU A 279 3.36 -18.29 6.93
CA GLU A 279 2.79 -19.64 6.86
C GLU A 279 2.95 -20.25 5.47
N ARG A 280 2.62 -19.49 4.42
CA ARG A 280 2.79 -19.92 3.02
C ARG A 280 4.24 -20.25 2.69
N ALA A 281 5.20 -19.53 3.27
CA ALA A 281 6.62 -19.80 3.12
C ALA A 281 7.12 -21.00 3.96
N GLY A 282 6.26 -21.61 4.79
CA GLY A 282 6.57 -22.77 5.62
C GLY A 282 7.44 -22.42 6.83
N ILE A 283 7.32 -21.20 7.36
CA ILE A 283 8.15 -20.72 8.48
C ILE A 283 7.53 -21.06 9.83
N CYS A 284 6.25 -20.73 10.04
CA CYS A 284 5.47 -20.99 11.25
C CYS A 284 3.98 -21.05 10.90
N ASP A 285 3.14 -21.49 11.83
CA ASP A 285 1.68 -21.42 11.63
C ASP A 285 1.21 -19.96 11.74
N ALA A 286 0.14 -19.59 11.02
CA ALA A 286 -0.37 -18.22 11.02
C ALA A 286 -0.80 -17.74 12.43
N GLU A 287 -1.21 -18.67 13.30
CA GLU A 287 -1.62 -18.35 14.68
C GLU A 287 -0.46 -17.94 15.61
N ASP A 288 0.79 -18.21 15.20
CA ASP A 288 2.01 -17.84 15.95
C ASP A 288 2.57 -16.47 15.52
N VAL A 289 1.86 -15.74 14.65
CA VAL A 289 2.28 -14.42 14.16
C VAL A 289 1.40 -13.34 14.77
N HIS A 290 2.02 -12.46 15.56
CA HIS A 290 1.35 -11.38 16.28
C HIS A 290 1.82 -10.03 15.75
N VAL A 291 0.88 -9.18 15.34
CA VAL A 291 1.17 -7.82 14.85
C VAL A 291 0.44 -6.80 15.71
N GLY A 292 1.18 -5.86 16.26
CA GLY A 292 0.65 -4.73 17.02
C GLY A 292 1.51 -3.49 16.85
N GLY A 293 1.12 -2.39 17.48
CA GLY A 293 1.92 -1.17 17.43
C GLY A 293 1.25 0.06 18.00
N VAL A 294 1.93 1.20 17.84
CA VAL A 294 1.53 2.49 18.39
C VAL A 294 1.54 3.56 17.31
N LEU A 295 0.40 4.24 17.13
CA LEU A 295 0.23 5.38 16.25
C LEU A 295 0.07 6.65 17.07
N ASP A 296 0.99 7.60 16.92
CA ASP A 296 0.85 8.95 17.45
C ASP A 296 0.46 9.92 16.32
N VAL A 297 -0.77 10.42 16.35
CA VAL A 297 -1.29 11.33 15.32
C VAL A 297 -0.95 12.80 15.57
N ARG A 298 -0.29 13.10 16.69
CA ARG A 298 0.09 14.45 17.15
C ARG A 298 1.59 14.70 17.10
N SER A 299 2.41 13.66 16.96
CA SER A 299 3.86 13.73 16.89
C SER A 299 4.41 13.20 15.57
N ASP A 300 5.48 13.81 15.07
CA ASP A 300 6.25 13.31 13.93
C ASP A 300 7.34 12.30 14.33
N GLU A 301 7.70 12.27 15.61
CA GLU A 301 8.60 11.29 16.20
C GLU A 301 7.87 9.95 16.38
N LYS A 302 8.55 8.84 16.03
CA LYS A 302 8.00 7.51 16.26
C LYS A 302 7.77 7.30 17.77
N PRO A 303 6.57 6.88 18.20
CA PRO A 303 6.27 6.67 19.62
C PRO A 303 6.97 5.44 20.20
N THR A 304 7.41 4.52 19.33
CA THR A 304 8.20 3.34 19.69
C THR A 304 9.07 2.93 18.49
N THR A 305 10.21 2.31 18.78
CA THR A 305 11.02 1.64 17.76
C THR A 305 10.22 0.50 17.14
N THR A 306 10.26 0.42 15.82
CA THR A 306 9.58 -0.64 15.06
C THR A 306 10.47 -1.88 14.99
N THR A 307 9.95 -3.03 15.36
CA THR A 307 10.72 -4.28 15.47
C THR A 307 9.97 -5.47 14.89
N VAL A 308 10.75 -6.51 14.56
CA VAL A 308 10.25 -7.87 14.45
C VAL A 308 11.15 -8.81 15.24
N SER A 309 10.57 -9.66 16.06
CA SER A 309 11.26 -10.68 16.85
C SER A 309 10.79 -12.07 16.43
N VAL A 310 11.73 -12.97 16.18
CA VAL A 310 11.46 -14.36 15.85
C VAL A 310 12.03 -15.23 16.96
N THR A 311 11.14 -15.90 17.68
CA THR A 311 11.48 -16.84 18.76
C THR A 311 11.34 -18.27 18.25
N GLY A 312 12.30 -19.12 18.61
CA GLY A 312 12.23 -20.53 18.25
C GLY A 312 13.26 -21.40 18.95
N THR A 313 13.17 -22.69 18.69
CA THR A 313 14.10 -23.70 19.20
C THR A 313 15.21 -23.95 18.19
N THR A 314 16.47 -23.91 18.63
CA THR A 314 17.66 -24.18 17.82
C THR A 314 17.93 -25.68 17.67
N PHE A 315 18.84 -26.06 16.77
CA PHE A 315 19.23 -27.48 16.60
C PHE A 315 19.92 -28.07 17.85
N ASP A 316 20.46 -27.22 18.73
CA ASP A 316 21.05 -27.61 20.01
C ASP A 316 19.98 -27.83 21.11
N GLY A 317 18.70 -27.56 20.83
CA GLY A 317 17.58 -27.70 21.76
C GLY A 317 17.39 -26.52 22.70
N GLU A 318 18.06 -25.39 22.44
CA GLU A 318 17.91 -24.15 23.20
C GLU A 318 16.90 -23.23 22.52
N THR A 319 16.02 -22.59 23.31
CA THR A 319 15.14 -21.52 22.83
C THR A 319 15.90 -20.20 22.74
N GLY A 320 15.72 -19.46 21.65
CA GLY A 320 16.32 -18.14 21.45
C GLY A 320 15.42 -17.22 20.64
N THR A 321 15.74 -15.93 20.68
CA THR A 321 15.02 -14.89 19.94
C THR A 321 16.00 -14.05 19.14
N ASN A 322 15.73 -13.90 17.84
CA ASN A 322 16.42 -12.95 16.96
C ASN A 322 15.53 -11.73 16.75
N THR A 323 16.06 -10.52 16.93
CA THR A 323 15.30 -9.26 16.76
C THR A 323 15.93 -8.39 15.68
N PHE A 324 15.08 -7.85 14.80
CA PHE A 324 15.44 -6.83 13.80
C PHE A 324 14.72 -5.52 14.13
N GLU A 325 15.45 -4.40 14.13
CA GLU A 325 14.96 -3.10 14.56
C GLU A 325 15.14 -2.06 13.44
N LEU A 326 14.11 -1.26 13.20
CA LEU A 326 14.16 -0.12 12.29
C LEU A 326 14.52 1.14 13.06
N ASP A 327 15.53 1.88 12.59
CA ASP A 327 15.93 3.15 13.20
C ASP A 327 14.76 4.14 13.23
N ASP A 328 14.62 4.87 14.34
CA ASP A 328 13.50 5.78 14.56
C ASP A 328 13.46 6.94 13.56
N VAL A 329 14.59 7.27 12.91
CA VAL A 329 14.63 8.30 11.86
C VAL A 329 14.07 7.82 10.51
N THR A 330 13.88 6.52 10.33
CA THR A 330 13.27 5.98 9.11
C THR A 330 11.75 6.11 9.20
N SER A 331 11.16 6.97 8.37
CA SER A 331 9.72 7.21 8.41
C SER A 331 8.91 6.00 7.92
N MET A 332 7.59 5.99 8.15
CA MET A 332 6.69 4.99 7.59
C MET A 332 6.83 4.92 6.07
N GLU A 333 6.84 6.07 5.41
CA GLU A 333 6.90 6.17 3.96
C GLU A 333 8.23 5.63 3.41
N ALA A 334 9.35 5.86 4.09
CA ALA A 334 10.63 5.27 3.70
C ALA A 334 10.60 3.75 3.83
N ASN A 335 10.06 3.25 4.95
CA ASN A 335 9.97 1.82 5.25
C ASN A 335 8.92 1.08 4.40
N VAL A 336 7.97 1.78 3.76
CA VAL A 336 7.04 1.20 2.79
C VAL A 336 7.60 1.27 1.37
N ASN A 337 7.97 2.47 0.90
CA ASN A 337 8.29 2.71 -0.51
C ASN A 337 9.67 2.19 -0.90
N GLY A 338 10.65 2.23 0.02
CA GLY A 338 11.98 1.68 -0.23
C GLY A 338 11.93 0.18 -0.53
N PRO A 339 11.34 -0.64 0.37
CA PRO A 339 11.10 -2.06 0.15
C PRO A 339 10.21 -2.34 -1.06
N ALA A 340 9.09 -1.62 -1.24
CA ALA A 340 8.21 -1.83 -2.40
C ALA A 340 8.97 -1.71 -3.72
N LEU A 341 9.79 -0.67 -3.91
CA LEU A 341 10.60 -0.53 -5.11
C LEU A 341 11.72 -1.60 -5.21
N GLY A 342 12.22 -2.09 -4.09
CA GLY A 342 13.20 -3.18 -4.09
C GLY A 342 12.60 -4.53 -4.46
N TYR A 343 11.39 -4.81 -3.98
CA TYR A 343 10.60 -5.97 -4.37
C TYR A 343 10.10 -5.86 -5.82
N LEU A 344 9.79 -4.66 -6.31
CA LEU A 344 9.48 -4.40 -7.73
C LEU A 344 10.66 -4.85 -8.61
N LYS A 345 11.89 -4.42 -8.29
CA LYS A 345 13.10 -4.88 -9.00
C LYS A 345 13.27 -6.40 -8.96
N ALA A 346 13.05 -7.01 -7.80
CA ALA A 346 13.13 -8.46 -7.64
C ALA A 346 12.05 -9.20 -8.44
N GLY A 347 10.82 -8.68 -8.44
CA GLY A 347 9.70 -9.17 -9.23
C GLY A 347 10.03 -9.14 -10.73
N VAL A 348 10.58 -8.02 -11.23
CA VAL A 348 10.91 -7.87 -12.67
C VAL A 348 11.99 -8.85 -13.06
N ARG A 349 12.98 -9.07 -12.19
CA ARG A 349 14.01 -10.09 -12.42
C ARG A 349 13.43 -11.50 -12.49
N ASN A 350 12.47 -11.83 -11.63
CA ASN A 350 11.81 -13.14 -11.62
C ASN A 350 10.89 -13.32 -12.84
N ASN A 351 10.10 -12.30 -13.17
CA ASN A 351 9.26 -12.28 -14.36
C ASN A 351 10.08 -12.54 -15.63
N ARG A 352 11.18 -11.81 -15.82
CA ARG A 352 12.11 -12.00 -16.96
C ARG A 352 12.80 -13.37 -16.97
N ALA A 353 12.80 -14.10 -15.85
CA ALA A 353 13.29 -15.47 -15.75
C ALA A 353 12.20 -16.52 -16.00
N GLY A 354 10.95 -16.10 -16.28
CA GLY A 354 9.81 -16.98 -16.49
C GLY A 354 9.15 -17.46 -15.18
N HIS A 355 9.37 -16.75 -14.07
CA HIS A 355 8.73 -17.05 -12.79
C HIS A 355 7.52 -16.15 -12.59
N TYR A 356 6.34 -16.70 -12.87
CA TYR A 356 5.03 -16.04 -12.79
C TYR A 356 4.22 -16.59 -11.62
N GLY A 357 3.14 -15.88 -11.24
CA GLY A 357 2.29 -16.21 -10.09
C GLY A 357 2.40 -15.20 -8.96
N VAL A 358 1.96 -15.60 -7.77
CA VAL A 358 1.90 -14.74 -6.59
C VAL A 358 3.10 -15.01 -5.68
N PHE A 359 3.79 -13.95 -5.29
CA PHE A 359 4.97 -13.97 -4.42
C PHE A 359 4.81 -12.97 -3.30
N GLY A 360 5.45 -13.26 -2.17
CA GLY A 360 5.50 -12.39 -1.01
C GLY A 360 6.92 -12.00 -0.63
N PRO A 361 7.06 -11.18 0.42
CA PRO A 361 8.35 -10.75 0.94
C PRO A 361 9.16 -11.88 1.60
N ALA A 362 8.49 -12.96 2.01
CA ALA A 362 9.14 -14.18 2.50
C ALA A 362 9.70 -15.06 1.35
N ASP A 363 9.21 -14.86 0.12
CA ASP A 363 9.58 -15.66 -1.06
C ASP A 363 10.76 -15.04 -1.85
N LEU A 364 10.92 -13.72 -1.78
CA LEU A 364 11.85 -12.96 -2.61
C LEU A 364 12.88 -12.20 -1.76
N MET A 365 14.11 -12.09 -2.27
CA MET A 365 15.09 -11.14 -1.74
C MET A 365 14.97 -9.81 -2.52
N PRO A 366 14.68 -8.66 -1.88
CA PRO A 366 14.56 -7.39 -2.57
C PRO A 366 15.90 -6.92 -3.16
N GLY A 367 15.85 -6.25 -4.31
CA GLY A 367 17.01 -5.61 -4.93
C GLY A 367 17.16 -4.17 -4.47
N PHE A 368 18.38 -3.69 -4.19
CA PHE A 368 18.61 -2.30 -3.78
C PHE A 368 18.40 -1.31 -4.94
#